data_AF-A0A1L3GRX1-F1
#
_entry.id   AF-A0A1L3GRX1-F1
#
_cell.length_a   1.000
_cell.length_b   1.000
_cell.length_c   1.000
_cell.angle_alpha   90.00
_cell.angle_beta   90.00
_cell.angle_gamma   90.00
#
_symmetry.space_group_name_H-M   'P 1'
#
loop_
_entity.id
_entity.type
_entity.pdbx_description
1 polymer ?
#
loop_
_entity_poly.entity_id
_entity_poly.type
_entity_poly.pdbx_seq_one_letter_code
_entity_poly.pdbx_strand_id
1 'polypeptide(L)'
;MSPSNKAHNHRYSARAWYRDLYRFFYLAGLWLFLLSQGPFCNAMAAAPTALEELASEQTSCFDHIWQMAHDHPWYLDSEGQQVAPEVARDWLIVRFREPGASPRQVKDFYSRYREAFDGLVETPDAAKSAAAYRLRQGLPYGLFDALLQRWRKDPQVHSIQPAWRIEQQLYVPLDKIEIKWKTTTGEQARHRLLEKAEALQGLVTKGPNTDIATIDPCRRLAWQTAALLGEDLYVASAVPLKRPLTPPVTIQFLLDRPGAMSGMPMPFNLEIHFAEGIKIDAATIANLNLNPSGIFHNLYEISYDHPLSAIDLSHSPIRITGTLRIYASGDYQLPALPVYFTDHRTDDASPVTIRTDFVSIRIASMVPEGEDDYRLQIAAPGPLSKVVDTELSVRLKKAVAMSIAGLLLLAAGIIVWLRIPSHPVNKAEQVVRARLQKHHANLVDKLKNAPSSLQLADWAELGNALQTLLAEYAGLSPATSGGSHSSFLSQMTGRLSNNEIRQAEAILKGIEHLLASEHPDAEQRRNLLAQAENLLTDLAKRRPERQPETEVL
;
A
#
# COMPACT_ATOMS: atom_id res chain seq x y z
N MET A 1 -21.69 -30.13 86.59
CA MET A 1 -20.36 -30.72 86.84
C MET A 1 -19.36 -30.10 85.87
N SER A 2 -18.31 -29.46 86.40
CA SER A 2 -17.07 -29.08 85.68
C SER A 2 -16.24 -30.34 85.35
N PRO A 3 -15.11 -30.37 84.60
CA PRO A 3 -14.32 -29.37 83.81
C PRO A 3 -14.06 -29.88 82.35
N SER A 4 -13.31 -29.29 81.40
CA SER A 4 -11.86 -29.07 81.28
C SER A 4 -11.54 -28.76 79.80
N ASN A 5 -11.02 -27.59 79.38
CA ASN A 5 -9.62 -27.10 79.35
C ASN A 5 -8.73 -27.55 78.14
N LYS A 6 -8.21 -26.51 77.45
CA LYS A 6 -6.94 -26.37 76.69
C LYS A 6 -6.79 -26.98 75.28
N ALA A 7 -6.69 -26.08 74.29
CA ALA A 7 -5.45 -25.84 73.54
C ALA A 7 -5.58 -24.57 72.65
N HIS A 8 -4.97 -23.48 73.10
CA HIS A 8 -4.73 -22.24 72.35
C HIS A 8 -3.22 -22.09 72.15
N ASN A 9 -2.85 -21.40 71.07
CA ASN A 9 -1.51 -20.91 70.67
C ASN A 9 -0.65 -21.79 69.77
N HIS A 10 -0.88 -21.68 68.45
CA HIS A 10 0.17 -21.77 67.42
C HIS A 10 -0.26 -21.12 66.08
N ARG A 11 -0.73 -19.87 66.08
CA ARG A 11 -1.13 -19.18 64.83
C ARG A 11 -0.64 -17.73 64.65
N TYR A 12 0.30 -17.24 65.46
CA TYR A 12 0.76 -15.85 65.35
C TYR A 12 2.14 -15.62 64.70
N SER A 13 2.85 -16.65 64.23
CA SER A 13 4.21 -16.45 63.63
C SER A 13 4.24 -16.24 62.10
N ALA A 14 3.20 -16.64 61.35
CA ALA A 14 3.24 -16.57 59.88
C ALA A 14 3.02 -15.15 59.30
N ARG A 15 2.32 -14.27 60.03
CA ARG A 15 2.04 -12.90 59.57
C ARG A 15 3.20 -11.92 59.77
N ALA A 16 4.09 -12.18 60.72
CA ALA A 16 5.28 -11.35 60.93
C ALA A 16 6.28 -11.53 59.77
N TRP A 17 6.47 -12.76 59.32
CA TRP A 17 7.43 -13.08 58.25
C TRP A 17 7.05 -12.48 56.89
N TYR A 18 5.75 -12.43 56.57
CA TYR A 18 5.25 -11.82 55.33
C TYR A 18 5.48 -10.31 55.27
N ARG A 19 5.43 -9.61 56.41
CA ARG A 19 5.58 -8.15 56.44
C ARG A 19 7.04 -7.73 56.25
N ASP A 20 7.98 -8.55 56.71
CA ASP A 20 9.40 -8.27 56.58
C ASP A 20 9.94 -8.58 55.18
N LEU A 21 9.39 -9.62 54.52
CA LEU A 21 9.73 -9.94 53.13
C LEU A 21 9.26 -8.84 52.16
N TYR A 22 8.05 -8.30 52.38
CA TYR A 22 7.51 -7.22 51.55
C TYR A 22 8.31 -5.91 51.73
N ARG A 23 8.76 -5.63 52.95
CA ARG A 23 9.64 -4.48 53.23
C ARG A 23 11.00 -4.63 52.56
N PHE A 24 11.55 -5.85 52.51
CA PHE A 24 12.83 -6.11 51.84
C PHE A 24 12.74 -5.88 50.32
N PHE A 25 11.68 -6.36 49.66
CA PHE A 25 11.48 -6.12 48.23
C PHE A 25 11.17 -4.66 47.90
N TYR A 26 10.43 -3.96 48.76
CA TYR A 26 10.15 -2.54 48.56
C TYR A 26 11.42 -1.68 48.73
N LEU A 27 12.26 -2.00 49.72
CA LEU A 27 13.54 -1.30 49.94
C LEU A 27 14.56 -1.62 48.84
N ALA A 28 14.60 -2.86 48.36
CA ALA A 28 15.47 -3.26 47.23
C ALA A 28 15.03 -2.58 45.92
N GLY A 29 13.72 -2.49 45.66
CA GLY A 29 13.18 -1.75 44.52
C GLY A 29 13.46 -0.24 44.61
N LEU A 30 13.36 0.35 45.81
CA LEU A 30 13.69 1.75 46.03
C LEU A 30 15.20 2.01 45.88
N TRP A 31 16.06 1.09 46.33
CA TRP A 31 17.51 1.18 46.16
C TRP A 31 17.95 1.02 44.70
N LEU A 32 17.32 0.13 43.93
CA LEU A 32 17.56 0.00 42.48
C LEU A 32 17.06 1.22 41.71
N PHE A 33 15.95 1.83 42.14
CA PHE A 33 15.46 3.08 41.55
C PHE A 33 16.41 4.25 41.86
N LEU A 34 16.90 4.36 43.09
CA LEU A 34 17.86 5.39 43.49
C LEU A 34 19.26 5.19 42.87
N LEU A 35 19.71 3.96 42.67
CA LEU A 35 20.97 3.67 41.96
C LEU A 35 20.86 3.89 40.44
N SER A 36 19.66 3.85 39.86
CA SER A 36 19.42 4.27 38.47
C SER A 36 19.46 5.80 38.29
N GLN A 37 19.48 6.56 39.39
CA GLN A 37 19.64 8.02 39.41
C GLN A 37 21.02 8.43 39.96
N GLY A 38 22.08 7.80 39.46
CA GLY A 38 23.43 8.38 39.54
C GLY A 38 23.49 9.75 38.84
N PRO A 39 24.39 10.66 39.25
CA PRO A 39 24.30 12.08 38.96
C PRO A 39 24.70 12.37 37.51
N PHE A 40 23.74 12.26 36.60
CA PHE A 40 23.83 13.04 35.38
C PHE A 40 23.51 14.48 35.73
N CYS A 41 24.44 15.36 35.41
CA CYS A 41 24.30 16.80 35.50
C CYS A 41 22.92 17.22 35.02
N ASN A 42 22.09 17.74 35.93
CA ASN A 42 20.99 18.61 35.58
C ASN A 42 21.61 19.89 34.99
N ALA A 43 22.01 19.83 33.73
CA ALA A 43 21.82 20.97 32.87
C ALA A 43 20.31 21.19 32.86
N MET A 44 19.87 22.29 33.48
CA MET A 44 18.49 22.75 33.37
C MET A 44 18.11 22.64 31.89
N ALA A 45 17.19 21.72 31.58
CA ALA A 45 16.54 21.71 30.28
C ALA A 45 15.89 23.09 30.16
N ALA A 46 16.52 23.95 29.36
CA ALA A 46 15.95 25.22 28.99
C ALA A 46 14.54 24.95 28.49
N ALA A 47 13.58 25.76 28.94
CA ALA A 47 12.26 25.76 28.35
C ALA A 47 12.42 25.81 26.82
N PRO A 48 11.68 24.99 26.05
CA PRO A 48 11.79 25.00 24.60
C PRO A 48 11.69 26.44 24.15
N THR A 49 12.73 26.90 23.45
CA THR A 49 12.74 28.26 22.92
C THR A 49 11.56 28.38 21.95
N ALA A 50 10.90 29.54 21.87
CA ALA A 50 9.73 29.75 21.01
C ALA A 50 9.94 29.34 19.54
N LEU A 51 11.20 29.26 19.08
CA LEU A 51 11.60 28.76 17.77
C LEU A 51 11.44 27.23 17.62
N GLU A 52 11.66 26.43 18.67
CA GLU A 52 11.44 24.98 18.66
C GLU A 52 9.96 24.63 18.68
N GLU A 53 9.14 25.42 19.37
CA GLU A 53 7.68 25.22 19.44
C GLU A 53 7.03 25.50 18.07
N LEU A 54 7.41 26.61 17.41
CA LEU A 54 6.99 26.93 16.04
C LEU A 54 7.41 25.87 15.01
N ALA A 55 8.61 25.29 15.16
CA ALA A 55 9.09 24.23 14.27
C ALA A 55 8.31 22.91 14.48
N SER A 56 7.92 22.60 15.71
CA SER A 56 7.10 21.42 16.05
C SER A 56 5.69 21.51 15.48
N GLU A 57 5.02 22.67 15.63
CA GLU A 57 3.69 22.93 15.05
C GLU A 57 3.70 22.93 13.51
N GLN A 58 4.76 23.46 12.90
CA GLN A 58 4.96 23.41 11.46
C GLN A 58 5.00 21.97 10.95
N THR A 59 5.73 21.12 11.66
CA THR A 59 5.96 19.75 11.28
C THR A 59 4.66 18.93 11.38
N SER A 60 3.84 19.19 12.40
CA SER A 60 2.56 18.52 12.59
C SER A 60 1.50 18.93 11.56
N CYS A 61 1.42 20.22 11.20
CA CYS A 61 0.51 20.67 10.14
C CYS A 61 0.84 20.04 8.79
N PHE A 62 2.13 19.97 8.42
CA PHE A 62 2.55 19.36 7.16
C PHE A 62 2.09 17.90 7.06
N ASP A 63 2.35 17.10 8.11
CA ASP A 63 2.00 15.68 8.13
C ASP A 63 0.48 15.47 8.08
N HIS A 64 -0.26 16.30 8.81
CA HIS A 64 -1.71 16.27 8.84
C HIS A 64 -2.30 16.52 7.45
N ILE A 65 -1.84 17.57 6.75
CA ILE A 65 -2.26 17.87 5.37
C ILE A 65 -1.90 16.72 4.44
N TRP A 66 -0.66 16.23 4.52
CA TRP A 66 -0.18 15.14 3.67
C TRP A 66 -1.02 13.88 3.85
N GLN A 67 -1.28 13.48 5.08
CA GLN A 67 -2.08 12.30 5.41
C GLN A 67 -3.52 12.47 4.91
N MET A 68 -4.18 13.56 5.29
CA MET A 68 -5.57 13.80 4.90
C MET A 68 -5.73 13.89 3.38
N ALA A 69 -4.78 14.46 2.65
CA ALA A 69 -4.91 14.59 1.19
C ALA A 69 -4.87 13.24 0.46
N HIS A 70 -4.42 12.17 1.12
CA HIS A 70 -4.43 10.80 0.63
C HIS A 70 -5.60 9.96 1.15
N ASP A 71 -6.34 10.44 2.16
CA ASP A 71 -7.47 9.75 2.78
C ASP A 71 -8.74 9.88 1.91
N HIS A 72 -8.76 9.17 0.76
CA HIS A 72 -9.92 9.00 -0.15
C HIS A 72 -10.86 10.23 -0.22
N PRO A 73 -10.41 11.34 -0.81
CA PRO A 73 -11.19 12.57 -0.84
C PRO A 73 -12.54 12.37 -1.55
N TRP A 74 -13.61 12.91 -0.97
CA TRP A 74 -14.94 12.96 -1.60
C TRP A 74 -15.72 14.20 -1.15
N TYR A 75 -16.67 14.66 -1.96
CA TYR A 75 -17.60 15.74 -1.63
C TYR A 75 -18.89 15.62 -2.46
N LEU A 76 -19.90 16.45 -2.15
CA LEU A 76 -21.12 16.55 -2.94
C LEU A 76 -21.02 17.74 -3.91
N ASP A 77 -21.34 17.54 -5.19
CA ASP A 77 -21.39 18.63 -6.16
C ASP A 77 -22.62 19.53 -5.97
N SER A 78 -22.83 20.49 -6.88
CA SER A 78 -23.97 21.40 -6.83
C SER A 78 -25.33 20.71 -7.02
N GLU A 79 -25.34 19.49 -7.55
CA GLU A 79 -26.53 18.67 -7.79
C GLU A 79 -26.75 17.63 -6.67
N GLY A 80 -25.84 17.55 -5.70
CA GLY A 80 -25.89 16.59 -4.62
C GLY A 80 -25.35 15.21 -5.00
N GLN A 81 -24.64 15.09 -6.13
CA GLN A 81 -23.97 13.85 -6.51
C GLN A 81 -22.62 13.74 -5.82
N GLN A 82 -22.25 12.53 -5.41
CA GLN A 82 -20.96 12.26 -4.80
C GLN A 82 -19.85 12.29 -5.86
N VAL A 83 -18.87 13.15 -5.65
CA VAL A 83 -17.65 13.23 -6.46
C VAL A 83 -16.47 12.73 -5.63
N ALA A 84 -15.82 11.67 -6.10
CA ALA A 84 -14.62 11.08 -5.48
C ALA A 84 -13.40 11.27 -6.41
N PRO A 85 -12.59 12.33 -6.23
CA PRO A 85 -11.39 12.54 -7.04
C PRO A 85 -10.36 11.41 -6.88
N GLU A 86 -9.71 11.05 -7.99
CA GLU A 86 -8.51 10.21 -7.97
C GLU A 86 -7.30 11.07 -7.57
N VAL A 87 -6.47 10.57 -6.66
CA VAL A 87 -5.25 11.25 -6.23
C VAL A 87 -4.16 11.10 -7.30
N ALA A 88 -3.80 12.20 -7.97
CA ALA A 88 -2.76 12.22 -8.99
C ALA A 88 -1.38 12.26 -8.33
N ARG A 89 -0.77 11.07 -8.16
CA ARG A 89 0.50 10.88 -7.44
C ARG A 89 1.71 11.45 -8.16
N ASP A 90 1.60 11.77 -9.44
CA ASP A 90 2.65 12.33 -10.28
C ASP A 90 2.72 13.87 -10.23
N TRP A 91 1.77 14.52 -9.54
CA TRP A 91 1.71 15.97 -9.39
C TRP A 91 1.61 16.39 -7.93
N LEU A 92 2.54 17.24 -7.51
CA LEU A 92 2.55 17.85 -6.18
C LEU A 92 2.24 19.34 -6.28
N ILE A 93 1.30 19.78 -5.47
CA ILE A 93 1.00 21.17 -5.22
C ILE A 93 1.76 21.58 -3.98
N VAL A 94 2.78 22.41 -4.16
CA VAL A 94 3.59 22.94 -3.06
C VAL A 94 3.06 24.32 -2.72
N ARG A 95 2.72 24.52 -1.45
CA ARG A 95 2.34 25.82 -0.91
C ARG A 95 3.48 26.40 -0.11
N PHE A 96 3.72 27.68 -0.32
CA PHE A 96 4.76 28.47 0.31
C PHE A 96 4.18 29.30 1.45
N ARG A 97 4.99 29.53 2.49
CA ARG A 97 4.57 30.28 3.68
C ARG A 97 4.31 31.75 3.41
N GLU A 98 5.09 32.35 2.52
CA GLU A 98 4.92 33.75 2.17
C GLU A 98 3.74 33.91 1.22
N PRO A 99 2.71 34.72 1.60
CA PRO A 99 1.67 35.08 0.66
C PRO A 99 2.32 35.87 -0.47
N GLY A 100 2.12 35.46 -1.73
CA GLY A 100 2.85 36.12 -2.81
C GLY A 100 4.18 35.51 -3.21
N ALA A 101 4.38 34.18 -3.08
CA ALA A 101 5.64 33.54 -3.48
C ALA A 101 6.14 34.06 -4.82
N SER A 102 7.33 34.64 -4.80
CA SER A 102 7.93 35.23 -5.99
C SER A 102 8.21 34.12 -7.01
N PRO A 103 8.15 34.40 -8.33
CA PRO A 103 8.58 33.45 -9.35
C PRO A 103 9.99 32.89 -9.07
N ARG A 104 10.85 33.71 -8.45
CA ARG A 104 12.18 33.30 -7.99
C ARG A 104 12.12 32.21 -6.91
N GLN A 105 11.27 32.33 -5.89
CA GLN A 105 11.13 31.30 -4.84
C GLN A 105 10.62 29.97 -5.42
N VAL A 106 9.64 30.02 -6.32
CA VAL A 106 9.11 28.85 -7.02
C VAL A 106 10.22 28.13 -7.81
N LYS A 107 11.06 28.89 -8.51
CA LYS A 107 12.22 28.37 -9.25
C LYS A 107 13.37 27.90 -8.37
N ASP A 108 13.64 28.59 -7.26
CA ASP A 108 14.67 28.21 -6.29
C ASP A 108 14.32 26.85 -5.65
N PHE A 109 13.04 26.63 -5.32
CA PHE A 109 12.57 25.33 -4.84
C PHE A 109 12.74 24.25 -5.91
N TYR A 110 12.32 24.51 -7.16
CA TYR A 110 12.52 23.57 -8.28
C TYR A 110 14.00 23.19 -8.45
N SER A 111 14.88 24.19 -8.43
CA SER A 111 16.32 24.02 -8.66
C SER A 111 17.00 23.25 -7.52
N ARG A 112 16.56 23.48 -6.26
CA ARG A 112 17.09 22.81 -5.07
C ARG A 112 16.74 21.32 -5.00
N TYR A 113 15.63 20.93 -5.63
CA TYR A 113 15.09 19.58 -5.64
C TYR A 113 14.92 19.04 -7.07
N ARG A 114 15.82 19.41 -7.98
CA ARG A 114 15.75 19.01 -9.41
C ARG A 114 15.84 17.49 -9.60
N GLU A 115 16.35 16.77 -8.62
CA GLU A 115 16.33 15.30 -8.58
C GLU A 115 14.91 14.73 -8.49
N ALA A 116 13.97 15.48 -7.93
CA ALA A 116 12.60 15.04 -7.62
C ALA A 116 11.60 15.32 -8.75
N PHE A 117 11.88 16.29 -9.61
CA PHE A 117 10.89 16.84 -10.54
C PHE A 117 11.34 16.71 -12.00
N ASP A 118 10.35 16.48 -12.87
CA ASP A 118 10.48 16.49 -14.33
C ASP A 118 9.80 17.73 -14.95
N GLY A 119 9.02 18.49 -14.18
CA GLY A 119 8.43 19.72 -14.68
C GLY A 119 7.87 20.62 -13.59
N LEU A 120 7.70 21.87 -13.95
CA LEU A 120 7.07 22.92 -13.14
C LEU A 120 5.94 23.52 -13.97
N VAL A 121 4.78 23.69 -13.34
CA VAL A 121 3.68 24.50 -13.86
C VAL A 121 3.39 25.58 -12.85
N GLU A 122 3.75 26.81 -13.20
CA GLU A 122 3.36 27.98 -12.42
C GLU A 122 1.85 28.10 -12.52
N THR A 123 1.14 27.96 -11.38
CA THR A 123 -0.32 28.04 -11.35
C THR A 123 -0.73 29.49 -11.14
N PRO A 124 -1.43 30.14 -12.10
CA PRO A 124 -1.67 31.56 -12.01
C PRO A 124 -2.97 31.88 -11.25
N ASP A 125 -3.11 31.58 -9.94
CA ASP A 125 -4.23 32.12 -9.13
C ASP A 125 -3.85 32.97 -7.90
N ALA A 126 -4.77 33.86 -7.57
CA ALA A 126 -4.68 35.13 -6.84
C ALA A 126 -4.08 35.15 -5.43
N ALA A 127 -3.63 34.02 -4.88
CA ALA A 127 -2.87 33.99 -3.62
C ALA A 127 -1.34 33.87 -3.84
N LYS A 128 -0.89 33.62 -5.08
CA LYS A 128 0.54 33.58 -5.49
C LYS A 128 1.45 32.68 -4.63
N SER A 129 0.94 31.91 -3.68
CA SER A 129 1.71 31.11 -2.72
C SER A 129 1.70 29.62 -3.05
N ALA A 130 1.27 29.20 -4.24
CA ALA A 130 1.27 27.79 -4.62
C ALA A 130 1.81 27.59 -6.03
N ALA A 131 2.49 26.47 -6.25
CA ALA A 131 2.92 26.02 -7.57
C ALA A 131 2.77 24.50 -7.71
N ALA A 132 2.55 24.05 -8.94
CA ALA A 132 2.41 22.64 -9.26
C ALA A 132 3.71 22.08 -9.84
N TYR A 133 4.16 20.96 -9.30
CA TYR A 133 5.40 20.31 -9.66
C TYR A 133 5.09 18.88 -10.10
N ARG A 134 5.57 18.51 -11.28
CA ARG A 134 5.46 17.13 -11.76
C ARG A 134 6.61 16.32 -11.19
N LEU A 135 6.29 15.28 -10.43
CA LEU A 135 7.28 14.34 -9.91
C LEU A 135 7.93 13.56 -11.04
N ARG A 136 9.22 13.29 -10.89
CA ARG A 136 9.95 12.38 -11.74
C ARG A 136 9.42 10.96 -11.54
N GLN A 137 9.20 10.26 -12.64
CA GLN A 137 8.80 8.87 -12.59
C GLN A 137 10.01 7.96 -12.29
N GLY A 138 9.78 6.89 -11.53
CA GLY A 138 10.83 5.94 -11.17
C GLY A 138 11.88 6.52 -10.21
N LEU A 139 11.48 7.42 -9.30
CA LEU A 139 12.38 7.85 -8.22
C LEU A 139 12.95 6.62 -7.50
N PRO A 140 14.28 6.57 -7.24
CA PRO A 140 14.89 5.49 -6.49
C PRO A 140 14.16 5.21 -5.18
N TYR A 141 14.10 3.93 -4.82
CA TYR A 141 13.45 3.50 -3.58
C TYR A 141 14.05 4.24 -2.37
N GLY A 142 13.20 4.78 -1.49
CA GLY A 142 13.58 5.59 -0.33
C GLY A 142 13.97 7.04 -0.63
N LEU A 143 14.20 7.42 -1.89
CA LEU A 143 14.49 8.83 -2.23
C LEU A 143 13.26 9.71 -2.02
N PHE A 144 12.07 9.21 -2.36
CA PHE A 144 10.83 9.96 -2.16
C PHE A 144 10.59 10.27 -0.68
N ASP A 145 10.77 9.28 0.20
CA ASP A 145 10.62 9.50 1.65
C ASP A 145 11.67 10.47 2.20
N ALA A 146 12.91 10.36 1.73
CA ALA A 146 13.97 11.29 2.09
C ALA A 146 13.68 12.73 1.61
N LEU A 147 13.14 12.88 0.39
CA LEU A 147 12.70 14.15 -0.16
C LEU A 147 11.53 14.72 0.64
N LEU A 148 10.54 13.89 1.00
CA LEU A 148 9.41 14.31 1.83
C LEU A 148 9.88 14.82 3.20
N GLN A 149 10.85 14.15 3.84
CA GLN A 149 11.45 14.62 5.09
C GLN A 149 12.25 15.93 4.91
N ARG A 150 12.90 16.14 3.75
CA ARG A 150 13.58 17.40 3.43
C ARG A 150 12.57 18.53 3.21
N TRP A 151 11.48 18.28 2.48
CA TRP A 151 10.42 19.27 2.22
C TRP A 151 9.68 19.64 3.50
N ARG A 152 9.40 18.66 4.37
CA ARG A 152 8.79 18.86 5.69
C ARG A 152 9.59 19.83 6.57
N LYS A 153 10.92 19.85 6.40
CA LYS A 153 11.85 20.73 7.13
C LYS A 153 12.22 22.00 6.37
N ASP A 154 11.73 22.17 5.14
CA ASP A 154 12.06 23.35 4.35
C ASP A 154 11.29 24.57 4.90
N PRO A 155 11.97 25.65 5.31
CA PRO A 155 11.31 26.81 5.89
C PRO A 155 10.44 27.58 4.89
N GLN A 156 10.64 27.40 3.58
CA GLN A 156 9.81 28.06 2.56
C GLN A 156 8.49 27.32 2.34
N VAL A 157 8.46 26.02 2.63
CA VAL A 157 7.29 25.17 2.41
C VAL A 157 6.34 25.27 3.60
N HIS A 158 5.08 25.58 3.29
CA HIS A 158 3.97 25.49 4.21
C HIS A 158 3.41 24.07 4.21
N SER A 159 3.02 23.58 3.03
CA SER A 159 2.43 22.26 2.87
C SER A 159 2.62 21.71 1.45
N ILE A 160 2.46 20.41 1.31
CA ILE A 160 2.45 19.72 0.03
C ILE A 160 1.22 18.82 -0.01
N GLN A 161 0.53 18.81 -1.15
CA GLN A 161 -0.61 17.94 -1.41
C GLN A 161 -0.59 17.46 -2.87
N PRO A 162 -1.12 16.27 -3.18
CA PRO A 162 -1.27 15.84 -4.55
C PRO A 162 -2.31 16.68 -5.32
N ALA A 163 -2.19 16.70 -6.65
CA ALA A 163 -3.28 17.16 -7.50
C ALA A 163 -4.42 16.11 -7.53
N TRP A 164 -5.60 16.52 -8.00
CA TRP A 164 -6.75 15.63 -8.15
C TRP A 164 -7.08 15.41 -9.62
N ARG A 165 -7.52 14.20 -9.94
CA ARG A 165 -8.10 13.87 -11.25
C ARG A 165 -9.59 13.61 -11.10
N ILE A 166 -10.39 14.36 -11.85
CA ILE A 166 -11.85 14.23 -11.91
C ILE A 166 -12.19 14.14 -13.38
N GLU A 167 -12.88 13.07 -13.80
CA GLU A 167 -13.28 12.87 -15.20
C GLU A 167 -12.11 13.05 -16.19
N GLN A 168 -10.96 12.47 -15.87
CA GLN A 168 -9.68 12.56 -16.63
C GLN A 168 -8.99 13.93 -16.63
N GLN A 169 -9.60 14.98 -16.09
CA GLN A 169 -8.97 16.30 -16.00
C GLN A 169 -8.26 16.50 -14.66
N LEU A 170 -7.06 17.09 -14.71
CA LEU A 170 -6.27 17.43 -13.52
C LEU A 170 -6.71 18.76 -12.91
N TYR A 171 -6.76 18.80 -11.59
CA TYR A 171 -7.18 19.94 -10.80
C TYR A 171 -6.24 20.20 -9.62
N VAL A 172 -5.99 21.48 -9.37
CA VAL A 172 -5.34 21.98 -8.16
C VAL A 172 -6.41 22.22 -7.09
N PRO A 173 -6.37 21.52 -5.95
CA PRO A 173 -7.25 21.81 -4.84
C PRO A 173 -6.94 23.16 -4.18
N LEU A 174 -7.96 23.97 -3.95
CA LEU A 174 -7.86 25.27 -3.30
C LEU A 174 -8.35 25.18 -1.85
N ASP A 175 -7.82 26.04 -0.97
CA ASP A 175 -8.27 26.17 0.42
C ASP A 175 -9.54 27.00 0.56
N LYS A 176 -10.47 26.82 -0.38
CA LYS A 176 -11.71 27.60 -0.41
C LYS A 176 -12.87 26.69 -0.72
N ILE A 177 -14.00 27.00 -0.11
CA ILE A 177 -15.27 26.34 -0.39
C ILE A 177 -16.28 27.41 -0.82
N GLU A 178 -17.06 27.10 -1.85
CA GLU A 178 -18.25 27.87 -2.19
C GLU A 178 -19.46 27.22 -1.52
N ILE A 179 -20.18 28.00 -0.73
CA ILE A 179 -21.31 27.55 0.08
C ILE A 179 -22.54 28.28 -0.40
N LYS A 180 -23.56 27.52 -0.78
CA LYS A 180 -24.89 28.03 -1.06
C LYS A 180 -25.79 27.73 0.13
N TRP A 181 -26.35 28.76 0.73
CA TRP A 181 -27.24 28.65 1.87
C TRP A 181 -28.70 28.48 1.44
N LYS A 182 -29.51 27.81 2.26
CA LYS A 182 -30.97 27.86 2.11
C LYS A 182 -31.47 29.25 2.52
N THR A 183 -32.55 29.70 1.88
CA THR A 183 -33.09 31.07 2.01
C THR A 183 -33.49 31.45 3.44
N THR A 184 -33.74 30.46 4.30
CA THR A 184 -34.15 30.65 5.71
C THR A 184 -32.97 30.72 6.69
N THR A 185 -31.73 30.51 6.24
CA THR A 185 -30.57 30.45 7.12
C THR A 185 -30.07 31.86 7.47
N GLY A 186 -30.31 32.30 8.71
CA GLY A 186 -29.84 33.59 9.24
C GLY A 186 -28.32 33.64 9.47
N GLU A 187 -27.74 34.84 9.46
CA GLU A 187 -26.28 35.05 9.53
C GLU A 187 -25.62 34.42 10.76
N GLN A 188 -26.28 34.45 11.92
CA GLN A 188 -25.74 33.84 13.14
C GLN A 188 -25.65 32.31 13.04
N ALA A 189 -26.59 31.67 12.33
CA ALA A 189 -26.54 30.24 12.07
C ALA A 189 -25.42 29.91 11.07
N ARG A 190 -25.25 30.71 10.02
CA ARG A 190 -24.14 30.58 9.05
C ARG A 190 -22.79 30.63 9.76
N HIS A 191 -22.57 31.63 10.62
CA HIS A 191 -21.32 31.77 11.38
C HIS A 191 -21.06 30.59 12.32
N ARG A 192 -22.07 30.13 13.07
CA ARG A 192 -21.94 28.97 13.96
C ARG A 192 -21.61 27.68 13.20
N LEU A 193 -22.18 27.48 12.02
CA LEU A 193 -21.90 26.31 11.19
C LEU A 193 -20.46 26.35 10.65
N LEU A 194 -20.02 27.51 10.16
CA LEU A 194 -18.64 27.68 9.70
C LEU A 194 -17.61 27.49 10.81
N GLU A 195 -17.90 27.98 12.01
CA GLU A 195 -17.05 27.77 13.19
C GLU A 195 -16.97 26.28 13.57
N LYS A 196 -18.10 25.56 13.59
CA LYS A 196 -18.13 24.10 13.80
C LYS A 196 -17.42 23.32 12.70
N ALA A 197 -17.48 23.81 11.47
CA ALA A 197 -16.80 23.21 10.33
C ALA A 197 -15.31 23.58 10.26
N GLU A 198 -14.83 24.38 11.22
CA GLU A 198 -13.44 24.86 11.33
C GLU A 198 -12.97 25.69 10.13
N ALA A 199 -13.90 26.37 9.46
CA ALA A 199 -13.59 27.34 8.42
C ALA A 199 -13.01 28.63 9.03
N LEU A 200 -11.90 29.14 8.50
CA LEU A 200 -11.30 30.40 8.96
C LEU A 200 -12.16 31.60 8.56
N GLN A 201 -12.03 32.69 9.33
CA GLN A 201 -12.63 33.98 9.02
C GLN A 201 -12.01 34.54 7.73
N GLY A 202 -12.81 34.56 6.66
CA GLY A 202 -12.42 35.02 5.32
C GLY A 202 -13.60 34.92 4.35
N LEU A 203 -14.79 35.25 4.84
CA LEU A 203 -16.05 35.19 4.11
C LEU A 203 -16.10 36.28 3.05
N VAL A 204 -16.15 35.88 1.79
CA VAL A 204 -16.45 36.77 0.67
C VAL A 204 -17.87 36.45 0.20
N THR A 205 -18.80 37.35 0.49
CA THR A 205 -20.18 37.21 0.01
C THR A 205 -20.22 37.50 -1.49
N LYS A 206 -20.56 36.47 -2.28
CA LYS A 206 -20.67 36.53 -3.74
C LYS A 206 -22.10 36.86 -4.18
N GLY A 207 -23.08 36.57 -3.33
CA GLY A 207 -24.50 36.83 -3.57
C GLY A 207 -25.34 36.66 -2.29
N PRO A 208 -26.67 36.85 -2.36
CA PRO A 208 -27.53 36.91 -1.16
C PRO A 208 -27.50 35.62 -0.31
N ASN A 209 -27.28 34.48 -0.94
CA ASN A 209 -27.21 33.17 -0.29
C ASN A 209 -25.95 32.40 -0.70
N THR A 210 -24.90 33.08 -1.14
CA THR A 210 -23.68 32.43 -1.61
C THR A 210 -22.46 33.11 -1.02
N ASP A 211 -21.69 32.32 -0.28
CA ASP A 211 -20.48 32.76 0.38
C ASP A 211 -19.30 31.90 -0.07
N ILE A 212 -18.13 32.52 -0.18
CA ILE A 212 -16.86 31.81 -0.34
C ILE A 212 -16.14 31.89 1.00
N ALA A 213 -15.85 30.75 1.60
CA ALA A 213 -15.09 30.65 2.84
C ALA A 213 -13.69 30.10 2.57
N THR A 214 -12.69 30.62 3.28
CA THR A 214 -11.31 30.13 3.25
C THR A 214 -11.09 29.16 4.40
N ILE A 215 -10.43 28.04 4.15
CA ILE A 215 -10.23 26.95 5.11
C ILE A 215 -8.77 26.90 5.55
N ASP A 216 -8.50 26.64 6.83
CA ASP A 216 -7.15 26.33 7.29
C ASP A 216 -6.82 24.87 6.99
N PRO A 217 -5.92 24.57 6.04
CA PRO A 217 -5.57 23.19 5.74
C PRO A 217 -4.88 22.50 6.94
N CYS A 218 -4.29 23.25 7.89
CA CYS A 218 -3.70 22.68 9.11
C CYS A 218 -4.74 22.12 10.08
N ARG A 219 -6.00 22.54 9.96
CA ARG A 219 -7.10 22.02 10.80
C ARG A 219 -7.89 20.96 10.04
N ARG A 220 -8.35 21.30 8.84
CA ARG A 220 -9.20 20.45 7.99
C ARG A 220 -9.02 20.80 6.53
N LEU A 221 -9.09 19.82 5.62
CA LEU A 221 -9.04 20.12 4.19
C LEU A 221 -10.38 20.65 3.68
N ALA A 222 -10.33 21.51 2.65
CA ALA A 222 -11.51 22.13 2.07
C ALA A 222 -12.58 21.12 1.62
N TRP A 223 -12.19 19.96 1.10
CA TRP A 223 -13.14 18.91 0.71
C TRP A 223 -13.82 18.24 1.90
N GLN A 224 -13.11 18.02 3.02
CA GLN A 224 -13.70 17.47 4.25
C GLN A 224 -14.71 18.45 4.83
N THR A 225 -14.36 19.74 4.86
CA THR A 225 -15.29 20.80 5.28
C THR A 225 -16.50 20.86 4.36
N ALA A 226 -16.31 20.74 3.04
CA ALA A 226 -17.40 20.71 2.07
C ALA A 226 -18.32 19.48 2.26
N ALA A 227 -17.76 18.29 2.49
CA ALA A 227 -18.53 17.09 2.77
C ALA A 227 -19.38 17.25 4.04
N LEU A 228 -18.79 17.74 5.14
CA LEU A 228 -19.49 17.99 6.40
C LEU A 228 -20.62 19.01 6.25
N LEU A 229 -20.37 20.11 5.52
CA LEU A 229 -21.38 21.15 5.30
C LEU A 229 -22.46 20.71 4.31
N GLY A 230 -22.13 19.88 3.33
CA GLY A 230 -23.07 19.38 2.32
C GLY A 230 -24.18 18.51 2.91
N GLU A 231 -23.95 17.90 4.07
CA GLU A 231 -24.94 17.11 4.80
C GLU A 231 -25.82 17.95 5.75
N ASP A 232 -25.48 19.23 5.97
CA ASP A 232 -26.19 20.08 6.92
C ASP A 232 -27.53 20.59 6.37
N LEU A 233 -28.54 20.61 7.25
CA LEU A 233 -29.91 20.96 6.89
C LEU A 233 -30.07 22.42 6.44
N TYR A 234 -29.16 23.32 6.80
CA TYR A 234 -29.17 24.75 6.45
C TYR A 234 -28.38 25.09 5.19
N VAL A 235 -27.61 24.14 4.68
CA VAL A 235 -26.76 24.28 3.50
C VAL A 235 -27.48 23.66 2.30
N ALA A 236 -27.53 24.38 1.20
CA ALA A 236 -28.09 23.88 -0.07
C ALA A 236 -27.02 23.13 -0.88
N SER A 237 -25.78 23.65 -0.89
CA SER A 237 -24.62 22.96 -1.48
C SER A 237 -23.33 23.53 -0.88
N ALA A 238 -22.31 22.70 -0.72
CA ALA A 238 -20.96 23.11 -0.34
C ALA A 238 -19.95 22.42 -1.24
N VAL A 239 -19.24 23.19 -2.06
CA VAL A 239 -18.34 22.65 -3.10
C VAL A 239 -16.93 23.18 -2.87
N PRO A 240 -15.90 22.31 -2.78
CA PRO A 240 -14.52 22.76 -2.71
C PRO A 240 -14.13 23.40 -4.04
N LEU A 241 -13.55 24.59 -3.96
CA LEU A 241 -13.04 25.27 -5.14
C LEU A 241 -11.78 24.56 -5.64
N LYS A 242 -11.70 24.44 -6.95
CA LYS A 242 -10.62 23.77 -7.67
C LYS A 242 -10.33 24.52 -8.95
N ARG A 243 -9.09 24.42 -9.44
CA ARG A 243 -8.68 25.04 -10.70
C ARG A 243 -8.09 23.99 -11.64
N PRO A 244 -8.45 23.99 -12.94
CA PRO A 244 -7.83 23.07 -13.88
C PRO A 244 -6.32 23.28 -13.95
N LEU A 245 -5.57 22.19 -13.82
CA LEU A 245 -4.13 22.14 -14.05
C LEU A 245 -3.91 21.68 -15.49
N THR A 246 -3.44 22.59 -16.35
CA THR A 246 -3.15 22.27 -17.75
C THR A 246 -1.63 22.24 -17.94
N PRO A 247 -1.01 21.05 -18.08
CA PRO A 247 0.42 20.94 -18.34
C PRO A 247 0.79 21.62 -19.67
N PRO A 248 1.98 22.24 -19.78
CA PRO A 248 2.46 22.84 -21.02
C PRO A 248 2.62 21.81 -22.14
N VAL A 249 3.01 20.60 -21.76
CA VAL A 249 3.20 19.44 -22.63
C VAL A 249 2.52 18.23 -21.99
N THR A 250 1.70 17.56 -22.78
CA THR A 250 1.07 16.27 -22.44
C THR A 250 1.60 15.23 -23.41
N ILE A 251 1.97 14.06 -22.91
CA ILE A 251 2.55 12.99 -23.72
C ILE A 251 1.80 11.72 -23.39
N GLN A 252 1.39 11.02 -24.44
CA GLN A 252 0.76 9.73 -24.32
C GLN A 252 1.52 8.75 -25.21
N PHE A 253 2.01 7.68 -24.61
CA PHE A 253 2.55 6.54 -25.34
C PHE A 253 1.61 5.36 -25.16
N LEU A 254 1.10 4.84 -26.27
CA LEU A 254 0.19 3.72 -26.31
C LEU A 254 0.81 2.60 -27.12
N LEU A 255 0.70 1.40 -26.59
CA LEU A 255 0.95 0.17 -27.32
C LEU A 255 -0.40 -0.51 -27.48
N ASP A 256 -0.80 -0.83 -28.71
CA ASP A 256 -2.13 -1.37 -29.01
C ASP A 256 -2.46 -2.59 -28.14
N ARG A 257 -1.44 -3.41 -27.86
CA ARG A 257 -1.53 -4.57 -26.97
C ARG A 257 -0.24 -4.72 -26.18
N PRO A 258 -0.24 -4.59 -24.84
CA PRO A 258 0.93 -4.83 -23.98
C PRO A 258 1.22 -6.34 -23.77
N GLY A 259 0.87 -7.17 -24.75
CA GLY A 259 1.15 -8.59 -24.77
C GLY A 259 1.01 -9.17 -26.18
N ALA A 260 1.96 -10.02 -26.56
CA ALA A 260 2.02 -10.59 -27.91
C ALA A 260 2.75 -11.93 -27.93
N MET A 261 2.67 -12.64 -29.04
CA MET A 261 3.55 -13.79 -29.30
C MET A 261 4.91 -13.31 -29.82
N SER A 262 5.94 -14.13 -29.65
CA SER A 262 7.24 -13.87 -30.27
C SER A 262 7.12 -13.57 -31.77
N GLY A 263 7.72 -12.46 -32.21
CA GLY A 263 7.72 -11.96 -33.58
C GLY A 263 6.43 -11.27 -34.04
N MET A 264 5.36 -11.27 -33.23
CA MET A 264 4.10 -10.62 -33.59
C MET A 264 4.26 -9.09 -33.57
N PRO A 265 3.75 -8.38 -34.60
CA PRO A 265 3.80 -6.92 -34.63
C PRO A 265 2.93 -6.30 -33.54
N MET A 266 3.51 -5.38 -32.77
CA MET A 266 2.83 -4.55 -31.79
C MET A 266 2.88 -3.10 -32.25
N PRO A 267 1.79 -2.57 -32.83
CA PRO A 267 1.73 -1.16 -33.19
C PRO A 267 1.81 -0.27 -31.95
N PHE A 268 2.52 0.84 -32.07
CA PHE A 268 2.60 1.87 -31.04
C PHE A 268 2.25 3.24 -31.60
N ASN A 269 1.77 4.12 -30.71
CA ASN A 269 1.50 5.52 -31.00
C ASN A 269 2.05 6.38 -29.86
N LEU A 270 2.95 7.31 -30.19
CA LEU A 270 3.39 8.38 -29.30
C LEU A 270 2.76 9.69 -29.77
N GLU A 271 1.91 10.27 -28.93
CA GLU A 271 1.28 11.56 -29.17
C GLU A 271 1.77 12.60 -28.16
N ILE A 272 2.28 13.72 -28.68
CA ILE A 272 2.78 14.84 -27.88
C ILE A 272 1.90 16.06 -28.20
N HIS A 273 1.12 16.49 -27.22
CA HIS A 273 0.36 17.73 -27.26
C HIS A 273 1.10 18.82 -26.50
N PHE A 274 1.21 19.99 -27.09
CA PHE A 274 1.80 21.15 -26.43
C PHE A 274 1.01 22.43 -26.74
N ALA A 275 1.07 23.37 -25.79
CA ALA A 275 0.43 24.68 -25.91
C ALA A 275 1.21 25.63 -26.81
N GLU A 276 0.55 26.69 -27.28
CA GLU A 276 1.21 27.79 -27.99
C GLU A 276 2.34 28.40 -27.14
N GLY A 277 3.47 28.76 -27.76
CA GLY A 277 4.66 29.27 -27.06
C GLY A 277 5.58 28.19 -26.47
N ILE A 278 5.22 26.90 -26.60
CA ILE A 278 6.12 25.78 -26.32
C ILE A 278 6.84 25.36 -27.60
N LYS A 279 8.14 25.14 -27.50
CA LYS A 279 8.96 24.57 -28.58
C LYS A 279 9.45 23.19 -28.17
N ILE A 280 9.16 22.17 -28.97
CA ILE A 280 9.72 20.82 -28.78
C ILE A 280 11.12 20.78 -29.41
N ASP A 281 12.11 20.33 -28.64
CA ASP A 281 13.50 20.28 -29.09
C ASP A 281 13.75 19.04 -29.95
N ALA A 282 14.62 19.18 -30.96
CA ALA A 282 15.04 18.08 -31.83
C ALA A 282 15.70 16.92 -31.07
N ALA A 283 16.23 17.18 -29.88
CA ALA A 283 16.72 16.17 -28.95
C ALA A 283 15.65 15.12 -28.58
N THR A 284 14.36 15.46 -28.63
CA THR A 284 13.25 14.52 -28.44
C THR A 284 13.28 13.37 -29.43
N ILE A 285 13.51 13.69 -30.72
CA ILE A 285 13.57 12.69 -31.77
C ILE A 285 14.92 11.96 -31.74
N ALA A 286 16.01 12.68 -31.52
CA ALA A 286 17.35 12.10 -31.48
C ALA A 286 17.54 11.09 -30.34
N ASN A 287 16.81 11.25 -29.23
CA ASN A 287 16.87 10.36 -28.06
C ASN A 287 15.64 9.44 -27.93
N LEU A 288 14.80 9.33 -28.96
CA LEU A 288 13.68 8.42 -28.96
C LEU A 288 14.20 6.98 -28.97
N ASN A 289 14.14 6.33 -27.81
CA ASN A 289 14.65 4.98 -27.60
C ASN A 289 13.53 4.07 -27.10
N LEU A 290 13.04 3.21 -27.98
CA LEU A 290 12.00 2.21 -27.68
C LEU A 290 12.59 0.84 -27.34
N ASN A 291 13.89 0.75 -27.05
CA ASN A 291 14.55 -0.52 -26.78
C ASN A 291 14.00 -1.15 -25.48
N PRO A 292 13.41 -2.35 -25.52
CA PRO A 292 12.94 -3.01 -24.31
C PRO A 292 14.10 -3.37 -23.38
N SER A 293 13.91 -3.14 -22.08
CA SER A 293 14.93 -3.42 -21.07
C SER A 293 15.14 -4.93 -20.91
N GLY A 294 16.40 -5.36 -20.81
CA GLY A 294 16.76 -6.78 -20.60
C GLY A 294 16.72 -7.66 -21.86
N ILE A 295 16.60 -7.08 -23.05
CA ILE A 295 16.63 -7.79 -24.34
C ILE A 295 17.88 -7.42 -25.14
N PHE A 296 18.54 -8.41 -25.74
CA PHE A 296 19.62 -8.17 -26.69
C PHE A 296 19.10 -7.51 -27.98
N HIS A 297 19.88 -6.60 -28.57
CA HIS A 297 19.50 -5.81 -29.74
C HIS A 297 19.05 -6.62 -30.98
N ASN A 298 19.45 -7.89 -31.07
CA ASN A 298 19.08 -8.80 -32.16
C ASN A 298 17.73 -9.52 -31.93
N LEU A 299 17.08 -9.32 -30.78
CA LEU A 299 15.83 -10.00 -30.40
C LEU A 299 14.64 -9.04 -30.37
N TYR A 300 14.77 -7.85 -30.96
CA TYR A 300 13.65 -6.97 -31.26
C TYR A 300 13.89 -6.20 -32.55
N GLU A 301 12.82 -5.69 -33.14
CA GLU A 301 12.83 -4.84 -34.32
C GLU A 301 11.85 -3.68 -34.09
N ILE A 302 12.27 -2.46 -34.39
CA ILE A 302 11.43 -1.26 -34.31
C ILE A 302 11.37 -0.67 -35.71
N SER A 303 10.17 -0.49 -36.24
CA SER A 303 9.92 0.14 -37.53
C SER A 303 9.01 1.35 -37.32
N TYR A 304 9.36 2.50 -37.89
CA TYR A 304 8.52 3.70 -37.87
C TYR A 304 7.77 3.83 -39.20
N ASP A 305 6.50 4.25 -39.15
CA ASP A 305 5.68 4.39 -40.36
C ASP A 305 6.20 5.52 -41.26
N HIS A 306 6.82 6.53 -40.65
CA HIS A 306 7.48 7.63 -41.30
C HIS A 306 8.91 7.79 -40.78
N PRO A 307 9.87 8.23 -41.62
CA PRO A 307 11.21 8.49 -41.15
C PRO A 307 11.17 9.61 -40.10
N LEU A 308 11.89 9.41 -38.99
CA LEU A 308 11.91 10.35 -37.88
C LEU A 308 12.37 11.77 -38.28
N SER A 309 13.14 11.89 -39.37
CA SER A 309 13.57 13.17 -39.95
C SER A 309 12.45 13.96 -40.63
N ALA A 310 11.31 13.33 -40.95
CA ALA A 310 10.17 14.00 -41.57
C ALA A 310 9.15 14.53 -40.55
N ILE A 311 9.37 14.29 -39.25
CA ILE A 311 8.47 14.74 -38.20
C ILE A 311 8.63 16.25 -38.00
N ASP A 312 7.54 16.98 -38.19
CA ASP A 312 7.47 18.40 -37.88
C ASP A 312 7.24 18.62 -36.39
N LEU A 313 8.25 19.17 -35.71
CA LEU A 313 8.20 19.47 -34.27
C LEU A 313 7.56 20.82 -33.94
N SER A 314 7.18 21.60 -34.95
CA SER A 314 6.62 22.95 -34.76
C SER A 314 5.11 22.99 -34.55
N HIS A 315 4.40 21.90 -34.85
CA HIS A 315 2.94 21.83 -34.77
C HIS A 315 2.45 20.75 -33.79
N SER A 316 1.41 21.08 -33.03
CA SER A 316 0.74 20.19 -32.08
C SER A 316 -0.53 19.63 -32.71
N PRO A 317 -0.83 18.31 -32.59
CA PRO A 317 -0.02 17.28 -31.95
C PRO A 317 1.11 16.75 -32.84
N ILE A 318 2.24 16.39 -32.22
CA ILE A 318 3.24 15.52 -32.87
C ILE A 318 2.79 14.07 -32.67
N ARG A 319 2.72 13.32 -33.76
CA ARG A 319 2.36 11.89 -33.75
C ARG A 319 3.49 11.06 -34.34
N ILE A 320 3.93 10.07 -33.59
CA ILE A 320 4.95 9.11 -34.02
C ILE A 320 4.36 7.71 -33.88
N THR A 321 4.14 7.07 -35.02
CA THR A 321 3.59 5.72 -35.09
C THR A 321 4.60 4.75 -35.67
N GLY A 322 4.44 3.49 -35.31
CA GLY A 322 5.29 2.43 -35.80
C GLY A 322 4.90 1.08 -35.24
N THR A 323 5.77 0.10 -35.47
CA THR A 323 5.59 -1.28 -35.04
C THR A 323 6.83 -1.76 -34.28
N LEU A 324 6.61 -2.38 -33.13
CA LEU A 324 7.60 -3.10 -32.36
C LEU A 324 7.39 -4.62 -32.53
N ARG A 325 8.44 -5.37 -32.81
CA ARG A 325 8.46 -6.84 -32.75
C ARG A 325 9.47 -7.27 -31.72
N ILE A 326 9.12 -8.23 -30.88
CA ILE A 326 10.04 -8.83 -29.91
C ILE A 326 10.07 -10.33 -30.17
N TYR A 327 11.27 -10.89 -30.36
CA TYR A 327 11.50 -12.28 -30.70
C TYR A 327 11.85 -13.16 -29.48
N ALA A 328 12.09 -12.54 -28.33
CA ALA A 328 12.37 -13.23 -27.08
C ALA A 328 11.08 -13.36 -26.23
N SER A 329 10.88 -14.50 -25.58
CA SER A 329 9.78 -14.70 -24.63
C SER A 329 10.16 -14.22 -23.23
N GLY A 330 9.25 -13.54 -22.55
CA GLY A 330 9.46 -13.05 -21.20
C GLY A 330 8.61 -11.83 -20.86
N ASP A 331 8.85 -11.29 -19.67
CA ASP A 331 8.31 -10.00 -19.24
C ASP A 331 9.38 -8.93 -19.44
N TYR A 332 9.03 -7.89 -20.20
CA TYR A 332 9.91 -6.79 -20.57
C TYR A 332 9.27 -5.46 -20.24
N GLN A 333 10.09 -4.40 -20.29
CA GLN A 333 9.63 -3.05 -20.02
C GLN A 333 10.19 -2.09 -21.05
N LEU A 334 9.32 -1.33 -21.71
CA LEU A 334 9.72 -0.18 -22.50
C LEU A 334 10.13 0.96 -21.57
N PRO A 335 11.26 1.63 -21.86
CA PRO A 335 11.72 2.75 -21.06
C PRO A 335 10.77 3.93 -21.16
N ALA A 336 10.77 4.77 -20.13
CA ALA A 336 10.14 6.08 -20.16
C ALA A 336 10.75 6.95 -21.27
N LEU A 337 9.93 7.43 -22.20
CA LEU A 337 10.39 8.19 -23.37
C LEU A 337 10.54 9.67 -23.01
N PRO A 338 11.73 10.27 -23.18
CA PRO A 338 11.94 11.68 -22.86
C PRO A 338 11.46 12.59 -24.00
N VAL A 339 10.74 13.65 -23.65
CA VAL A 339 10.43 14.78 -24.52
C VAL A 339 11.08 16.02 -23.92
N TYR A 340 11.89 16.67 -24.73
CA TYR A 340 12.61 17.90 -24.40
C TYR A 340 11.84 19.08 -24.98
N PHE A 341 11.57 20.08 -24.16
CA PHE A 341 10.85 21.28 -24.59
C PHE A 341 11.36 22.53 -23.89
N THR A 342 11.16 23.67 -24.53
CA THR A 342 11.42 24.99 -23.99
C THR A 342 10.09 25.77 -23.90
N ASP A 343 9.80 26.38 -22.74
CA ASP A 343 8.61 27.21 -22.55
C ASP A 343 8.93 28.70 -22.73
N HIS A 344 8.66 29.24 -23.92
CA HIS A 344 8.91 30.64 -24.26
C HIS A 344 7.87 31.61 -23.69
N ARG A 345 6.82 31.10 -23.02
CA ARG A 345 5.86 31.96 -22.32
C ARG A 345 6.42 32.48 -20.99
N THR A 346 7.48 31.84 -20.51
CA THR A 346 8.20 32.26 -19.30
C THR A 346 9.46 33.03 -19.69
N ASP A 347 9.94 33.92 -18.83
CA ASP A 347 11.19 34.70 -19.04
C ASP A 347 12.47 33.82 -19.06
N ASP A 348 12.32 32.50 -19.07
CA ASP A 348 13.40 31.52 -18.87
C ASP A 348 13.29 30.42 -19.92
N ALA A 349 14.00 30.63 -21.03
CA ALA A 349 14.07 29.68 -22.14
C ALA A 349 15.09 28.57 -21.85
N SER A 350 14.90 27.84 -20.74
CA SER A 350 15.72 26.67 -20.41
C SER A 350 15.01 25.37 -20.84
N PRO A 351 15.77 24.38 -21.38
CA PRO A 351 15.19 23.12 -21.80
C PRO A 351 14.77 22.28 -20.60
N VAL A 352 13.52 21.81 -20.63
CA VAL A 352 12.87 20.96 -19.64
C VAL A 352 12.66 19.57 -20.25
N THR A 353 12.71 18.52 -19.41
CA THR A 353 12.51 17.14 -19.86
C THR A 353 11.35 16.52 -19.11
N ILE A 354 10.34 16.10 -19.86
CA ILE A 354 9.19 15.35 -19.38
C ILE A 354 9.25 13.93 -19.95
N ARG A 355 8.75 12.93 -19.22
CA ARG A 355 8.82 11.53 -19.64
C ARG A 355 7.45 10.84 -19.64
N THR A 356 7.28 9.84 -20.50
CA THR A 356 6.13 8.93 -20.47
C THR A 356 6.27 7.89 -19.36
N ASP A 357 5.17 7.21 -19.03
CA ASP A 357 5.21 6.01 -18.21
C ASP A 357 6.03 4.90 -18.87
N PHE A 358 6.59 4.03 -18.03
CA PHE A 358 7.13 2.75 -18.48
C PHE A 358 5.98 1.85 -18.91
N VAL A 359 6.15 1.13 -20.01
CA VAL A 359 5.15 0.17 -20.50
C VAL A 359 5.66 -1.24 -20.32
N SER A 360 5.00 -2.00 -19.45
CA SER A 360 5.26 -3.44 -19.31
C SER A 360 4.71 -4.19 -20.52
N ILE A 361 5.52 -5.07 -21.10
CA ILE A 361 5.16 -5.92 -22.23
C ILE A 361 5.40 -7.37 -21.85
N ARG A 362 4.43 -8.24 -22.14
CA ARG A 362 4.57 -9.68 -21.95
C ARG A 362 4.60 -10.42 -23.28
N ILE A 363 5.71 -11.10 -23.55
CA ILE A 363 5.89 -11.88 -24.78
C ILE A 363 5.82 -13.36 -24.46
N ALA A 364 4.80 -14.02 -25.02
CA ALA A 364 4.66 -15.46 -24.91
C ALA A 364 5.32 -16.16 -26.11
N SER A 365 5.80 -17.38 -25.88
CA SER A 365 6.17 -18.29 -26.97
C SER A 365 5.32 -19.55 -26.88
N MET A 366 4.88 -20.06 -28.03
CA MET A 366 4.35 -21.42 -28.14
C MET A 366 5.49 -22.32 -28.56
N VAL A 367 5.83 -23.28 -27.71
CA VAL A 367 6.80 -24.32 -28.05
C VAL A 367 6.00 -25.57 -28.42
N PRO A 368 6.15 -26.10 -29.65
CA PRO A 368 5.47 -27.34 -30.03
C PRO A 368 6.08 -28.50 -29.23
N GLU A 369 5.22 -29.26 -28.53
CA GLU A 369 5.60 -30.52 -27.88
C GLU A 369 5.30 -31.72 -28.82
N GLY A 370 4.47 -31.54 -29.86
CA GLY A 370 4.16 -32.51 -30.92
C GLY A 370 3.59 -31.84 -32.19
N GLU A 371 3.16 -32.63 -33.18
CA GLU A 371 2.60 -32.09 -34.46
C GLU A 371 1.33 -31.24 -34.25
N ASP A 372 0.57 -31.48 -33.17
CA ASP A 372 -0.68 -30.75 -32.86
C ASP A 372 -0.79 -30.27 -31.39
N ASP A 373 0.30 -30.32 -30.61
CA ASP A 373 0.31 -29.94 -29.18
C ASP A 373 1.27 -28.77 -28.91
N TYR A 374 0.73 -27.67 -28.38
CA TYR A 374 1.46 -26.43 -28.14
C TYR A 374 1.41 -26.06 -26.66
N ARG A 375 2.58 -25.94 -26.03
CA ARG A 375 2.68 -25.42 -24.67
C ARG A 375 3.02 -23.95 -24.68
N LEU A 376 2.21 -23.15 -24.00
CA LEU A 376 2.49 -21.73 -23.76
C LEU A 376 3.63 -21.63 -22.73
N GLN A 377 4.80 -21.20 -23.16
CA GLN A 377 5.88 -20.81 -22.26
C GLN A 377 5.69 -19.35 -21.86
N ILE A 378 5.34 -19.16 -20.60
CA ILE A 378 5.39 -17.88 -19.91
C ILE A 378 6.62 -17.94 -19.00
N ALA A 379 7.46 -16.91 -18.99
CA ALA A 379 8.51 -16.79 -17.99
C ALA A 379 7.90 -16.87 -16.58
N ALA A 380 8.43 -17.74 -15.72
CA ALA A 380 8.04 -17.77 -14.32
C ALA A 380 8.30 -16.37 -13.72
N PRO A 381 7.39 -15.82 -12.89
CA PRO A 381 7.59 -14.51 -12.29
C PRO A 381 8.94 -14.50 -11.56
N GLY A 382 9.79 -13.53 -11.90
CA GLY A 382 11.13 -13.43 -11.34
C GLY A 382 11.07 -13.40 -9.81
N PRO A 383 12.05 -14.00 -9.11
CA PRO A 383 12.09 -13.92 -7.65
C PRO A 383 12.17 -12.45 -7.25
N LEU A 384 11.23 -12.00 -6.41
CA LEU A 384 11.25 -10.68 -5.81
C LEU A 384 12.63 -10.46 -5.17
N SER A 385 13.33 -9.40 -5.57
CA SER A 385 14.62 -9.04 -4.98
C SER A 385 14.44 -8.87 -3.47
N LYS A 386 15.00 -9.80 -2.69
CA LYS A 386 15.10 -9.63 -1.23
C LYS A 386 16.09 -8.50 -0.98
N VAL A 387 15.55 -7.31 -0.73
CA VAL A 387 16.32 -6.15 -0.27
C VAL A 387 16.83 -6.48 1.13
N VAL A 388 18.13 -6.78 1.24
CA VAL A 388 18.80 -6.89 2.53
C VAL A 388 19.12 -5.48 3.00
N ASP A 389 18.21 -4.91 3.79
CA ASP A 389 18.40 -3.60 4.40
C ASP A 389 19.33 -3.74 5.62
N THR A 390 20.61 -3.39 5.43
CA THR A 390 21.65 -3.51 6.46
C THR A 390 21.38 -2.62 7.68
N GLU A 391 20.69 -1.49 7.54
CA GLU A 391 20.36 -0.61 8.68
C GLU A 391 19.22 -1.17 9.52
N LEU A 392 18.23 -1.77 8.86
CA LEU A 392 17.13 -2.47 9.51
C LEU A 392 17.67 -3.67 10.31
N SER A 393 18.68 -4.37 9.79
CA SER A 393 19.34 -5.50 10.50
C SER A 393 20.01 -5.09 11.83
N VAL A 394 20.59 -3.89 11.91
CA VAL A 394 21.24 -3.39 13.13
C VAL A 394 20.20 -2.94 14.16
N ARG A 395 19.13 -2.27 13.71
CA ARG A 395 17.99 -1.91 14.58
C ARG A 395 17.26 -3.15 15.08
N LEU A 396 17.05 -4.16 14.23
CA LEU A 396 16.44 -5.43 14.60
C LEU A 396 17.30 -6.18 15.62
N LYS A 397 18.63 -6.23 15.44
CA LYS A 397 19.54 -6.86 16.42
C LYS A 397 19.49 -6.18 17.79
N LYS A 398 19.42 -4.84 17.83
CA LYS A 398 19.23 -4.09 19.09
C LYS A 398 17.85 -4.35 19.71
N ALA A 399 16.79 -4.37 18.90
CA ALA A 399 15.45 -4.66 19.36
C ALA A 399 15.36 -6.08 19.94
N VAL A 400 15.88 -7.09 19.23
CA VAL A 400 15.94 -8.50 19.65
C VAL A 400 16.78 -8.65 20.92
N ALA A 401 17.93 -7.98 21.04
CA ALA A 401 18.72 -8.01 22.27
C ALA A 401 17.96 -7.43 23.47
N MET A 402 17.22 -6.32 23.29
CA MET A 402 16.36 -5.77 24.34
C MET A 402 15.15 -6.66 24.65
N SER A 403 14.57 -7.32 23.64
CA SER A 403 13.50 -8.30 23.82
C SER A 403 13.97 -9.52 24.63
N ILE A 404 15.18 -10.02 24.36
CA ILE A 404 15.80 -11.12 25.11
C ILE A 404 16.08 -10.71 26.55
N ALA A 405 16.59 -9.49 26.79
CA ALA A 405 16.80 -8.97 28.13
C ALA A 405 15.47 -8.82 28.90
N GLY A 406 14.41 -8.37 28.23
CA GLY A 406 13.05 -8.31 28.77
C GLY A 406 12.48 -9.70 29.08
N LEU A 407 12.70 -10.68 28.21
CA LEU A 407 12.30 -12.08 28.41
C LEU A 407 13.05 -12.74 29.57
N LEU A 408 14.34 -12.44 29.76
CA LEU A 408 15.13 -12.93 30.89
C LEU A 408 14.63 -12.35 32.22
N LEU A 409 14.26 -11.07 32.25
CA LEU A 409 13.64 -10.44 33.43
C LEU A 409 12.25 -11.01 33.73
N LEU A 410 11.45 -11.27 32.69
CA LEU A 410 10.16 -11.95 32.82
C LEU A 410 10.33 -13.38 33.33
N ALA A 411 11.29 -14.14 32.81
CA ALA A 411 11.59 -15.50 33.25
C ALA A 411 12.04 -15.52 34.72
N ALA A 412 12.88 -14.57 35.14
CA ALA A 412 13.27 -14.43 36.55
C ALA A 412 12.06 -14.13 37.46
N GLY A 413 11.12 -13.29 37.01
CA GLY A 413 9.86 -13.04 37.70
C GLY A 413 8.93 -14.26 37.76
N ILE A 414 8.86 -15.03 36.67
CA ILE A 414 8.05 -16.26 36.57
C ILE A 414 8.60 -17.37 37.47
N ILE A 415 9.93 -17.49 37.63
CA ILE A 415 10.56 -18.47 38.54
C ILE A 415 10.19 -18.20 40.01
N VAL A 416 10.03 -16.94 40.41
CA VAL A 416 9.54 -16.58 41.76
C VAL A 416 8.04 -16.86 41.90
N TRP A 417 7.27 -16.69 40.82
CA TRP A 417 5.82 -16.88 40.80
C TRP A 417 5.37 -18.36 40.72
N LEU A 418 6.18 -19.23 40.10
CA LEU A 418 5.91 -20.67 39.90
C LEU A 418 6.00 -21.54 41.18
N ARG A 419 6.29 -20.98 42.35
CA ARG A 419 6.19 -21.71 43.63
C ARG A 419 4.77 -21.78 44.22
N ILE A 420 3.76 -21.27 43.50
CA ILE A 420 2.34 -21.40 43.85
C ILE A 420 1.69 -22.41 42.89
N PRO A 421 1.10 -23.52 43.38
CA PRO A 421 0.58 -24.54 42.48
C PRO A 421 -0.77 -24.09 41.92
N SER A 422 -0.81 -23.84 40.62
CA SER A 422 -2.05 -23.68 39.86
C SER A 422 -1.77 -24.05 38.42
N HIS A 423 -2.35 -25.16 37.95
CA HIS A 423 -2.33 -25.56 36.54
C HIS A 423 -3.33 -24.72 35.74
N PRO A 424 -2.92 -24.11 34.61
CA PRO A 424 -3.84 -23.83 33.52
C PRO A 424 -3.44 -24.63 32.28
N VAL A 425 -4.45 -25.29 31.72
CA VAL A 425 -4.41 -25.95 30.42
C VAL A 425 -4.43 -24.88 29.32
N ASN A 426 -3.54 -25.05 28.32
CA ASN A 426 -3.38 -24.16 27.16
C ASN A 426 -4.68 -24.06 26.33
N LYS A 427 -5.40 -22.94 26.47
CA LYS A 427 -6.64 -22.65 25.70
C LYS A 427 -6.40 -22.56 24.19
N ALA A 428 -5.20 -22.20 23.74
CA ALA A 428 -4.87 -22.09 22.31
C ALA A 428 -4.87 -23.44 21.59
N GLU A 429 -4.43 -24.52 22.26
CA GLU A 429 -4.43 -25.88 21.67
C GLU A 429 -5.84 -26.45 21.54
N GLN A 430 -6.75 -26.11 22.46
CA GLN A 430 -8.14 -26.55 22.39
C GLN A 430 -8.87 -25.94 21.19
N VAL A 431 -8.59 -24.68 20.85
CA VAL A 431 -9.22 -23.99 19.71
C VAL A 431 -8.75 -24.60 18.38
N VAL A 432 -7.46 -24.89 18.22
CA VAL A 432 -6.92 -25.51 17.00
C VAL A 432 -7.43 -26.94 16.84
N ARG A 433 -7.48 -27.73 17.92
CA ARG A 433 -8.04 -29.10 17.88
C ARG A 433 -9.53 -29.11 17.53
N ALA A 434 -10.31 -28.20 18.11
CA ALA A 434 -11.74 -28.10 17.81
C ALA A 434 -11.98 -27.71 16.34
N ARG A 435 -11.13 -26.85 15.76
CA ARG A 435 -11.23 -26.43 14.36
C ARG A 435 -10.85 -27.56 13.41
N LEU A 436 -9.72 -28.24 13.65
CA LEU A 436 -9.30 -29.41 12.87
C LEU A 436 -10.34 -30.55 12.91
N GLN A 437 -10.92 -30.83 14.09
CA GLN A 437 -11.99 -31.82 14.24
C GLN A 437 -13.26 -31.44 13.47
N LYS A 438 -13.61 -30.14 13.42
CA LYS A 438 -14.74 -29.64 12.64
C LYS A 438 -14.52 -29.83 11.14
N HIS A 439 -13.33 -29.50 10.62
CA HIS A 439 -13.02 -29.69 9.20
C HIS A 439 -12.94 -31.17 8.81
N HIS A 440 -12.39 -32.01 9.68
CA HIS A 440 -12.38 -33.46 9.48
C HIS A 440 -13.80 -34.04 9.45
N ALA A 441 -14.66 -33.65 10.40
CA ALA A 441 -16.06 -34.10 10.44
C ALA A 441 -16.87 -33.67 9.21
N ASN A 442 -16.68 -32.43 8.73
CA ASN A 442 -17.32 -31.92 7.52
C ASN A 442 -16.90 -32.72 6.27
N LEU A 443 -15.61 -33.01 6.13
CA LEU A 443 -15.12 -33.79 4.98
C LEU A 443 -15.60 -35.25 5.02
N VAL A 444 -15.65 -35.87 6.21
CA VAL A 444 -16.20 -37.22 6.40
C VAL A 444 -17.70 -37.27 6.10
N ASP A 445 -18.46 -36.25 6.51
CA ASP A 445 -19.89 -36.16 6.19
C ASP A 445 -20.13 -36.02 4.68
N LYS A 446 -19.34 -35.18 4.01
CA LYS A 446 -19.38 -35.03 2.54
C LYS A 446 -19.02 -36.31 1.79
N LEU A 447 -18.03 -37.08 2.26
CA LEU A 447 -17.65 -38.35 1.64
C LEU A 447 -18.71 -39.44 1.86
N LYS A 448 -19.33 -39.51 3.05
CA LYS A 448 -20.37 -40.50 3.38
C LYS A 448 -21.70 -40.21 2.68
N ASN A 449 -22.04 -38.95 2.51
CA ASN A 449 -23.30 -38.51 1.92
C ASN A 449 -23.20 -38.23 0.42
N ALA A 450 -22.01 -38.36 -0.18
CA ALA A 450 -21.80 -38.18 -1.62
C ALA A 450 -22.63 -39.21 -2.41
N PRO A 451 -23.70 -38.81 -3.12
CA PRO A 451 -24.42 -39.74 -3.97
C PRO A 451 -23.50 -40.18 -5.12
N SER A 452 -23.78 -41.34 -5.71
CA SER A 452 -23.09 -41.84 -6.92
C SER A 452 -23.18 -40.87 -8.12
N SER A 453 -23.94 -39.78 -7.98
CA SER A 453 -24.24 -38.72 -8.92
C SER A 453 -23.68 -37.35 -8.51
N LEU A 454 -22.53 -37.30 -7.81
CA LEU A 454 -21.84 -36.02 -7.53
C LEU A 454 -21.69 -35.20 -8.82
N GLN A 455 -22.21 -33.98 -8.80
CA GLN A 455 -22.04 -33.01 -9.89
C GLN A 455 -20.62 -32.43 -9.84
N LEU A 456 -20.16 -31.83 -10.95
CA LEU A 456 -18.82 -31.23 -11.03
C LEU A 456 -18.57 -30.19 -9.93
N ALA A 457 -19.59 -29.41 -9.55
CA ALA A 457 -19.48 -28.45 -8.45
C ALA A 457 -19.14 -29.10 -7.11
N ASP A 458 -19.68 -30.30 -6.84
CA ASP A 458 -19.43 -31.03 -5.59
C ASP A 458 -17.98 -31.54 -5.51
N TRP A 459 -17.38 -31.87 -6.66
CA TRP A 459 -15.97 -32.28 -6.76
C TRP A 459 -15.02 -31.12 -6.49
N ALA A 460 -15.33 -29.93 -6.99
CA ALA A 460 -14.57 -28.71 -6.70
C ALA A 460 -14.66 -28.37 -5.20
N GLU A 461 -15.84 -28.51 -4.60
CA GLU A 461 -16.04 -28.28 -3.17
C GLU A 461 -15.29 -29.31 -2.31
N LEU A 462 -15.25 -30.58 -2.73
CA LEU A 462 -14.48 -31.63 -2.07
C LEU A 462 -12.97 -31.36 -2.12
N GLY A 463 -12.47 -30.93 -3.29
CA GLY A 463 -11.06 -30.56 -3.47
C GLY A 463 -10.65 -29.41 -2.55
N ASN A 464 -11.45 -28.35 -2.48
CA ASN A 464 -11.19 -27.21 -1.61
C ASN A 464 -11.25 -27.59 -0.11
N ALA A 465 -12.23 -28.42 0.27
CA ALA A 465 -12.35 -28.90 1.65
C ALA A 465 -11.14 -29.76 2.07
N LEU A 466 -10.62 -30.60 1.15
CA LEU A 466 -9.41 -31.39 1.37
C LEU A 466 -8.17 -30.50 1.49
N GLN A 467 -8.00 -29.51 0.61
CA GLN A 467 -6.91 -28.54 0.70
C GLN A 467 -6.95 -27.75 2.01
N THR A 468 -8.13 -27.32 2.44
CA THR A 468 -8.32 -26.62 3.72
C THR A 468 -7.88 -27.49 4.90
N LEU A 469 -8.30 -28.76 4.93
CA LEU A 469 -7.92 -29.70 5.97
C LEU A 469 -6.40 -29.95 5.99
N LEU A 470 -5.79 -30.18 4.83
CA LEU A 470 -4.36 -30.44 4.71
C LEU A 470 -3.52 -29.20 5.10
N ALA A 471 -3.97 -28.01 4.73
CA ALA A 471 -3.33 -26.75 5.12
C ALA A 471 -3.34 -26.56 6.63
N GLU A 472 -4.50 -26.79 7.27
CA GLU A 472 -4.63 -26.69 8.72
C GLU A 472 -3.84 -27.80 9.45
N TYR A 473 -3.82 -29.02 8.90
CA TYR A 473 -3.01 -30.12 9.42
C TYR A 473 -1.50 -29.81 9.37
N ALA A 474 -1.04 -29.18 8.28
CA ALA A 474 0.35 -28.76 8.09
C ALA A 474 0.70 -27.44 8.82
N GLY A 475 -0.28 -26.78 9.45
CA GLY A 475 -0.08 -25.50 10.14
C GLY A 475 0.16 -24.31 9.20
N LEU A 476 -0.30 -24.40 7.95
CA LEU A 476 -0.19 -23.34 6.96
C LEU A 476 -1.25 -22.25 7.18
N SER A 477 -0.93 -21.02 6.77
CA SER A 477 -1.87 -19.90 6.83
C SER A 477 -3.04 -20.12 5.85
N PRO A 478 -4.28 -19.74 6.17
CA PRO A 478 -5.39 -19.83 5.23
C PRO A 478 -5.16 -19.05 3.92
N ALA A 479 -4.28 -18.04 3.93
CA ALA A 479 -3.89 -17.28 2.74
C ALA A 479 -3.06 -18.10 1.71
N THR A 480 -2.50 -19.26 2.08
CA THR A 480 -1.66 -20.10 1.21
C THR A 480 -2.40 -21.35 0.70
N SER A 481 -3.73 -21.39 0.83
CA SER A 481 -4.56 -22.56 0.45
C SER A 481 -4.97 -22.62 -1.02
N GLY A 482 -4.70 -21.56 -1.82
CA GLY A 482 -5.05 -21.50 -3.24
C GLY A 482 -3.92 -21.92 -4.20
N GLY A 483 -4.28 -22.22 -5.45
CA GLY A 483 -3.34 -22.60 -6.52
C GLY A 483 -3.59 -24.00 -7.08
N SER A 484 -2.81 -24.42 -8.07
CA SER A 484 -2.82 -25.81 -8.57
C SER A 484 -2.37 -26.79 -7.49
N HIS A 485 -2.80 -28.05 -7.55
CA HIS A 485 -2.35 -29.10 -6.63
C HIS A 485 -0.82 -29.18 -6.52
N SER A 486 -0.09 -28.96 -7.63
CA SER A 486 1.37 -28.97 -7.66
C SER A 486 2.00 -27.84 -6.83
N SER A 487 1.46 -26.62 -6.91
CA SER A 487 1.93 -25.48 -6.13
C SER A 487 1.58 -25.63 -4.65
N PHE A 488 0.37 -26.12 -4.36
CA PHE A 488 -0.11 -26.37 -3.01
C PHE A 488 0.71 -27.46 -2.29
N LEU A 489 0.93 -28.62 -2.92
CA LEU A 489 1.63 -29.74 -2.29
C LEU A 489 3.13 -29.49 -2.11
N SER A 490 3.77 -28.71 -2.99
CA SER A 490 5.17 -28.32 -2.80
C SER A 490 5.42 -27.57 -1.49
N GLN A 491 4.41 -26.85 -0.98
CA GLN A 491 4.47 -26.11 0.29
C GLN A 491 4.29 -27.01 1.51
N MET A 492 3.84 -28.25 1.31
CA MET A 492 3.64 -29.26 2.36
C MET A 492 4.83 -30.20 2.55
N THR A 493 5.84 -30.07 1.69
CA THR A 493 7.06 -30.89 1.73
C THR A 493 7.78 -30.68 3.07
N GLY A 494 7.92 -31.76 3.85
CA GLY A 494 8.50 -31.73 5.20
C GLY A 494 7.49 -31.57 6.35
N ARG A 495 6.21 -31.36 6.08
CA ARG A 495 5.11 -31.34 7.08
C ARG A 495 4.24 -32.59 7.04
N LEU A 496 4.12 -33.20 5.87
CA LEU A 496 3.48 -34.50 5.66
C LEU A 496 4.54 -35.56 5.32
N SER A 497 4.22 -36.83 5.58
CA SER A 497 5.03 -37.95 5.12
C SER A 497 4.95 -38.10 3.60
N ASN A 498 5.97 -38.70 3.01
CA ASN A 498 6.01 -38.95 1.56
C ASN A 498 4.84 -39.82 1.06
N ASN A 499 4.20 -40.60 1.94
CA ASN A 499 3.02 -41.39 1.59
C ASN A 499 1.75 -40.51 1.58
N GLU A 500 1.56 -39.67 2.59
CA GLU A 500 0.43 -38.72 2.67
C GLU A 500 0.50 -37.70 1.50
N ILE A 501 1.70 -37.22 1.15
CA ILE A 501 1.90 -36.33 -0.01
C ILE A 501 1.49 -37.02 -1.31
N ARG A 502 1.94 -38.27 -1.53
CA ARG A 502 1.58 -39.03 -2.74
C ARG A 502 0.09 -39.32 -2.83
N GLN A 503 -0.55 -39.65 -1.71
CA GLN A 503 -2.00 -39.88 -1.65
C GLN A 503 -2.77 -38.58 -1.93
N ALA A 504 -2.38 -37.48 -1.30
CA ALA A 504 -2.99 -36.17 -1.54
C ALA A 504 -2.81 -35.70 -2.99
N GLU A 505 -1.63 -35.94 -3.57
CA GLU A 505 -1.35 -35.68 -4.99
C GLU A 505 -2.27 -36.46 -5.91
N ALA A 506 -2.39 -37.77 -5.70
CA ALA A 506 -3.26 -38.63 -6.50
C ALA A 506 -4.73 -38.16 -6.45
N ILE A 507 -5.22 -37.80 -5.27
CA ILE A 507 -6.61 -37.35 -5.08
C ILE A 507 -6.82 -35.97 -5.73
N LEU A 508 -5.99 -34.97 -5.43
CA LEU A 508 -6.17 -33.61 -5.94
C LEU A 508 -6.00 -33.55 -7.46
N LYS A 509 -4.99 -34.26 -8.01
CA LYS A 509 -4.81 -34.39 -9.46
C LYS A 509 -5.99 -35.11 -10.11
N GLY A 510 -6.52 -36.14 -9.46
CA GLY A 510 -7.71 -36.85 -9.91
C GLY A 510 -8.96 -35.96 -9.94
N ILE A 511 -9.16 -35.13 -8.92
CA ILE A 511 -10.26 -34.15 -8.87
C ILE A 511 -10.11 -33.11 -9.99
N GLU A 512 -8.93 -32.54 -10.18
CA GLU A 512 -8.68 -31.58 -11.27
C GLU A 512 -8.92 -32.21 -12.65
N HIS A 513 -8.51 -33.47 -12.85
CA HIS A 513 -8.77 -34.19 -14.10
C HIS A 513 -10.26 -34.47 -14.32
N LEU A 514 -11.00 -34.85 -13.28
CA LEU A 514 -12.46 -35.02 -13.36
C LEU A 514 -13.17 -33.70 -13.71
N LEU A 515 -12.72 -32.58 -13.12
CA LEU A 515 -13.26 -31.25 -13.40
C LEU A 515 -12.97 -30.78 -14.84
N ALA A 516 -11.86 -31.22 -15.42
CA ALA A 516 -11.47 -30.90 -16.79
C ALA A 516 -12.10 -31.84 -17.84
N SER A 517 -12.58 -33.02 -17.44
CA SER A 517 -13.15 -34.02 -18.36
C SER A 517 -14.63 -33.75 -18.65
N GLU A 518 -15.03 -33.77 -19.93
CA GLU A 518 -16.44 -33.60 -20.29
C GLU A 518 -17.32 -34.80 -19.88
N HIS A 519 -16.75 -36.00 -19.76
CA HIS A 519 -17.48 -37.26 -19.46
C HIS A 519 -16.71 -38.10 -18.42
N PRO A 520 -16.85 -37.80 -17.11
CA PRO A 520 -16.03 -38.45 -16.09
C PRO A 520 -16.51 -39.87 -15.78
N ASP A 521 -15.62 -40.86 -15.89
CA ASP A 521 -15.88 -42.29 -15.64
C ASP A 521 -16.35 -42.56 -14.20
N ALA A 522 -17.42 -43.37 -14.05
CA ALA A 522 -18.01 -43.71 -12.76
C ALA A 522 -17.07 -44.55 -11.89
N GLU A 523 -16.19 -45.35 -12.50
CA GLU A 523 -15.18 -46.13 -11.77
C GLU A 523 -14.09 -45.23 -11.19
N GLN A 524 -13.61 -44.27 -11.97
CA GLN A 524 -12.63 -43.27 -11.54
C GLN A 524 -13.14 -42.44 -10.35
N ARG A 525 -14.42 -42.04 -10.37
CA ARG A 525 -15.07 -41.33 -9.25
C ARG A 525 -15.08 -42.16 -7.97
N ARG A 526 -15.45 -43.44 -8.04
CA ARG A 526 -15.46 -44.35 -6.87
C ARG A 526 -14.06 -44.55 -6.30
N ASN A 527 -13.07 -44.73 -7.16
CA ASN A 527 -11.69 -44.91 -6.75
C ASN A 527 -11.14 -43.66 -6.04
N LEU A 528 -11.48 -42.46 -6.49
CA LEU A 528 -11.05 -41.21 -5.85
C LEU A 528 -11.69 -41.00 -4.46
N LEU A 529 -12.97 -41.35 -4.30
CA LEU A 529 -13.63 -41.29 -2.98
C LEU A 529 -12.98 -42.28 -1.99
N ALA A 530 -12.71 -43.51 -2.43
CA ALA A 530 -12.05 -44.51 -1.59
C ALA A 530 -10.62 -44.08 -1.20
N GLN A 531 -9.87 -43.44 -2.11
CA GLN A 531 -8.56 -42.88 -1.81
C GLN A 531 -8.63 -41.73 -0.79
N ALA A 532 -9.63 -40.85 -0.91
CA ALA A 532 -9.85 -39.76 0.04
C ALA A 532 -10.21 -40.28 1.45
N GLU A 533 -11.05 -41.30 1.56
CA GLU A 533 -11.37 -41.95 2.84
C GLU A 533 -10.15 -42.58 3.51
N ASN A 534 -9.29 -43.24 2.71
CA ASN A 534 -8.05 -43.84 3.21
C ASN A 534 -7.08 -42.78 3.74
N LEU A 535 -6.87 -41.68 2.99
CA LEU A 535 -6.03 -40.57 3.42
C LEU A 535 -6.53 -39.96 4.74
N LEU A 536 -7.84 -39.79 4.90
CA LEU A 536 -8.41 -39.26 6.15
C LEU A 536 -8.22 -40.19 7.34
N THR A 537 -8.37 -41.49 7.10
CA THR A 537 -8.15 -42.51 8.12
C THR A 537 -6.69 -42.50 8.58
N ASP A 538 -5.75 -42.33 7.65
CA ASP A 538 -4.32 -42.24 7.94
C ASP A 538 -3.98 -40.95 8.71
N LEU A 539 -4.52 -39.80 8.30
CA LEU A 539 -4.35 -38.52 8.99
C LEU A 539 -4.96 -38.52 10.40
N ALA A 540 -6.08 -39.24 10.62
CA ALA A 540 -6.73 -39.35 11.93
C ALA A 540 -5.96 -40.24 12.93
N LYS A 541 -5.24 -41.26 12.43
CA LYS A 541 -4.39 -42.14 13.26
C LYS A 541 -3.16 -41.43 13.79
N ARG A 542 -2.68 -40.40 13.09
CA ARG A 542 -1.48 -39.66 13.43
C ARG A 542 -1.83 -38.44 14.29
N ARG A 543 -1.33 -38.39 15.54
CA ARG A 543 -1.37 -37.15 16.33
C ARG A 543 -0.59 -36.08 15.57
N PRO A 544 -1.11 -34.84 15.44
CA PRO A 544 -0.32 -33.74 14.88
C PRO A 544 0.89 -33.51 15.80
N GLU A 545 2.04 -34.01 15.38
CA GLU A 545 3.31 -33.74 16.05
C GLU A 545 3.68 -32.29 15.76
N ARG A 546 3.50 -31.42 16.75
CA ARG A 546 4.19 -30.14 16.71
C ARG A 546 5.66 -30.41 17.04
N GLN A 547 6.54 -30.33 16.04
CA GLN A 547 7.95 -30.09 16.31
C GLN A 547 8.05 -28.75 17.07
N PRO A 548 8.84 -28.67 18.15
CA PRO A 548 9.20 -27.38 18.73
C PRO A 548 9.84 -26.55 17.61
N GLU A 549 9.38 -25.33 17.43
CA GLU A 549 10.00 -24.38 16.53
C GLU A 549 11.47 -24.25 16.95
N THR A 550 12.36 -24.90 16.19
CA THR A 550 13.77 -24.50 16.16
C THR A 550 13.75 -23.10 15.54
N GLU A 551 13.77 -22.08 16.40
CA GLU A 551 14.12 -20.71 16.02
C GLU A 551 15.48 -20.78 15.32
N VAL A 552 15.45 -20.75 13.99
CA VAL A 552 16.63 -20.49 13.17
C VAL A 552 16.93 -19.01 13.31
N LEU A 553 17.94 -18.73 14.13
CA LEU A 553 18.63 -17.45 14.29
C LEU A 553 19.28 -16.96 12.99
#